data_AF-A0A7S1UWY8-F1
#
_entry.id   AF-A0A7S1UWY8-F1
#
_cell.length_a   1.000
_cell.length_b   1.000
_cell.length_c   1.000
_cell.angle_alpha   90.00
_cell.angle_beta   90.00
_cell.angle_gamma   90.00
#
_symmetry.space_group_name_H-M   'P 1'
#
loop_
_entity.id
_entity.type
_entity.pdbx_description
1 polymer ?
#
loop_
_entity_poly.entity_id
_entity_poly.type
_entity_poly.pdbx_seq_one_letter_code
_entity_poly.pdbx_strand_id
1 'polypeptide(L)'
;MAKKAPRDPNAPRRNLSAYLLYQNAMRDEFKSQNPGMTFGQLAKYTSAMYAELSPEEKEAWVARAEADKARYLQELANYVPPPGYDAKGDAVMTFQARGSGGRRGKPERDPGAPKRNMSAYLLFQNAMREQFRRENPGMTFGQLAKYTSAMYKCLTPEEKATWEARASQDKARFDAEMAAYCPPPGHDAQGNLIEDHRIPARKVKKVKDPAAPKRARGSFVFFTFDMRPQIMKEYPGIKFVELGTIMGERWRALTPEEKKTYEDKAADDKIRFNDEMQKYMANKAAANPPPPVAAVAAAAAPQAPVQYQYSDMYAVDPNMTAHYPDYTPGYDQQYQYGGTE
;
A
#
# COMPACT_ATOMS: atom_id res chain seq x y z
N MET A 1 1.44 2.82 4.21
CA MET A 1 2.68 3.59 4.50
C MET A 1 3.86 2.85 3.89
N ALA A 2 4.59 3.48 2.96
CA ALA A 2 5.80 2.88 2.40
C ALA A 2 6.85 2.74 3.50
N LYS A 3 7.50 1.57 3.61
CA LYS A 3 8.59 1.36 4.57
C LYS A 3 9.73 2.31 4.20
N LYS A 4 10.10 3.22 5.12
CA LYS A 4 11.30 4.06 4.97
C LYS A 4 12.52 3.14 4.82
N ALA A 5 13.51 3.57 4.04
CA ALA A 5 14.75 2.83 3.89
C ALA A 5 15.37 2.59 5.29
N PRO A 6 16.00 1.42 5.52
CA PRO A 6 16.74 1.20 6.74
C PRO A 6 17.80 2.29 6.90
N ARG A 7 17.90 2.82 8.12
CA ARG A 7 18.89 3.83 8.50
C ARG A 7 20.01 3.13 9.25
N ASP A 8 21.25 3.57 9.05
CA ASP A 8 22.39 3.10 9.83
C ASP A 8 22.11 3.31 11.33
N PRO A 9 22.18 2.25 12.16
CA PRO A 9 22.08 2.38 13.61
C PRO A 9 23.05 3.39 14.23
N ASN A 10 24.22 3.59 13.63
CA ASN A 10 25.26 4.50 14.10
C ASN A 10 25.12 5.93 13.55
N ALA A 11 24.16 6.18 12.65
CA ALA A 11 23.97 7.52 12.11
C ALA A 11 23.36 8.47 13.15
N PRO A 12 23.85 9.73 13.20
CA PRO A 12 23.26 10.78 14.02
C PRO A 12 21.74 10.85 13.87
N ARG A 13 21.04 10.96 15.01
CA ARG A 13 19.59 11.12 14.99
C ARG A 13 19.25 12.50 14.43
N ARG A 14 18.34 12.52 13.46
CA ARG A 14 17.87 13.75 12.82
C ARG A 14 17.37 14.75 13.85
N ASN A 15 17.64 16.02 13.59
CA ASN A 15 17.13 17.09 14.41
C ASN A 15 15.58 17.14 14.38
N LEU A 16 15.00 17.50 15.51
CA LEU A 16 13.57 17.67 15.73
C LEU A 16 13.19 19.14 15.51
N SER A 17 11.96 19.37 15.06
CA SER A 17 11.39 20.72 14.99
C SER A 17 10.89 21.18 16.35
N ALA A 18 10.71 22.50 16.52
CA ALA A 18 10.16 23.10 17.73
C ALA A 18 8.84 22.43 18.17
N TYR A 19 7.94 22.22 17.21
CA TYR A 19 6.69 21.50 17.45
C TYR A 19 6.89 20.04 17.90
N LEU A 20 7.83 19.29 17.29
CA LEU A 20 8.07 17.90 17.69
C LEU A 20 8.71 17.79 19.07
N LEU A 21 9.56 18.75 19.45
CA LEU A 21 10.11 18.84 20.79
C LEU A 21 9.01 19.12 21.82
N TYR A 22 8.13 20.09 21.53
CA TYR A 22 6.95 20.36 22.35
C TYR A 22 6.03 19.14 22.46
N GLN A 23 5.69 18.52 21.33
CA GLN A 23 4.82 17.34 21.29
C GLN A 23 5.40 16.19 22.11
N ASN A 24 6.72 15.95 22.04
CA ASN A 24 7.37 14.91 22.84
C ASN A 24 7.38 15.24 24.33
N ALA A 25 7.65 16.49 24.71
CA ALA A 25 7.68 16.92 26.11
C ALA A 25 6.30 16.84 26.77
N MET A 26 5.26 17.22 26.04
CA MET A 26 3.88 17.27 26.56
C MET A 26 3.11 15.97 26.32
N ARG A 27 3.70 14.98 25.65
CA ARG A 27 3.01 13.76 25.21
C ARG A 27 2.39 13.00 26.38
N ASP A 28 3.17 12.82 27.45
CA ASP A 28 2.76 12.03 28.61
C ASP A 28 1.71 12.77 29.43
N GLU A 29 1.86 14.10 29.57
CA GLU A 29 0.87 14.97 30.20
C GLU A 29 -0.46 14.92 29.46
N PHE A 30 -0.46 15.13 28.14
CA PHE A 30 -1.68 15.11 27.36
C PHE A 30 -2.34 13.72 27.32
N LYS A 31 -1.55 12.65 27.38
CA LYS A 31 -2.06 11.28 27.50
C LYS A 31 -2.68 11.01 28.87
N SER A 32 -2.12 11.58 29.94
CA SER A 32 -2.65 11.45 31.30
C SER A 32 -3.95 12.23 31.48
N GLN A 33 -4.05 13.42 30.89
CA GLN A 33 -5.25 14.26 30.90
C GLN A 33 -6.34 13.72 29.98
N ASN A 34 -5.97 12.98 28.93
CA ASN A 34 -6.91 12.45 27.94
C ASN A 34 -6.73 10.94 27.72
N PRO A 35 -6.97 10.09 28.73
CA PRO A 35 -6.70 8.65 28.66
C PRO A 35 -7.58 7.87 27.67
N GLY A 36 -8.65 8.49 27.14
CA GLY A 36 -9.55 7.92 26.14
C GLY A 36 -9.31 8.38 24.70
N MET A 37 -8.42 9.36 24.46
CA MET A 37 -8.18 9.86 23.10
C MET A 37 -7.26 8.93 22.33
N THR A 38 -7.60 8.70 21.05
CA THR A 38 -6.69 8.00 20.14
C THR A 38 -5.46 8.87 19.86
N PHE A 39 -4.33 8.24 19.51
CA PHE A 39 -3.10 8.97 19.16
C PHE A 39 -3.32 10.05 18.07
N GLY A 40 -4.19 9.78 17.09
CA GLY A 40 -4.52 10.74 16.04
C GLY A 40 -5.30 11.96 16.54
N GLN A 41 -6.22 11.77 17.50
CA GLN A 41 -6.93 12.86 18.15
C GLN A 41 -6.00 13.66 19.06
N LEU A 42 -5.15 12.97 19.82
CA LEU A 42 -4.13 13.60 20.67
C LEU A 42 -3.17 14.46 19.86
N ALA A 43 -2.71 14.00 18.70
CA ALA A 43 -1.84 14.78 17.82
C ALA A 43 -2.52 16.04 17.25
N LYS A 44 -3.82 15.98 16.96
CA LYS A 44 -4.60 17.17 16.56
C LYS A 44 -4.71 18.16 17.72
N TYR A 45 -4.99 17.64 18.92
CA TYR A 45 -5.05 18.44 20.14
C TYR A 45 -3.71 19.13 20.46
N THR A 46 -2.58 18.40 20.43
CA THR A 46 -1.25 18.99 20.65
C THR A 46 -0.89 20.04 19.61
N SER A 47 -1.34 19.86 18.37
CA SER A 47 -1.14 20.86 17.30
C SER A 47 -1.94 22.14 17.54
N ALA A 48 -3.17 22.05 18.07
CA ALA A 48 -3.98 23.20 18.41
C ALA A 48 -3.37 23.96 19.61
N MET A 49 -2.96 23.24 20.66
CA MET A 49 -2.28 23.82 21.82
C MET A 49 -0.97 24.53 21.44
N TYR A 50 -0.17 23.92 20.54
CA TYR A 50 1.02 24.58 20.03
C TYR A 50 0.72 25.84 19.22
N ALA A 51 -0.42 25.90 18.52
CA ALA A 51 -0.85 27.10 17.80
C ALA A 51 -1.31 28.22 18.75
N GLU A 52 -1.86 27.88 19.91
CA GLU A 52 -2.31 28.82 20.94
C GLU A 52 -1.20 29.29 21.89
N LEU A 53 -0.06 28.61 21.96
CA LEU A 53 1.10 29.05 22.75
C LEU A 53 1.47 30.50 22.47
N SER A 54 1.89 31.20 23.52
CA SER A 54 2.38 32.57 23.38
C SER A 54 3.61 32.63 22.46
N PRO A 55 3.86 33.77 21.78
CA PRO A 55 5.04 33.94 20.95
C PRO A 55 6.35 33.67 21.72
N GLU A 56 6.42 34.06 22.99
CA GLU A 56 7.58 33.86 23.86
C GLU A 56 7.86 32.38 24.15
N GLU A 57 6.82 31.60 24.46
CA GLU A 57 6.96 30.16 24.67
C GLU A 57 7.32 29.42 23.37
N LYS A 58 6.74 29.84 22.24
CA LYS A 58 7.11 29.33 20.92
C LYS A 58 8.57 29.60 20.61
N GLU A 59 9.07 30.80 20.90
CA GLU A 59 10.46 31.17 20.70
C GLU A 59 11.40 30.30 21.54
N ALA A 60 11.04 29.99 22.79
CA ALA A 60 11.81 29.05 23.62
C ALA A 60 11.89 27.64 22.98
N TRP A 61 10.82 27.16 22.34
CA TRP A 61 10.84 25.89 21.60
C TRP A 61 11.63 25.97 20.29
N VAL A 62 11.61 27.11 19.60
CA VAL A 62 12.43 27.37 18.41
C VAL A 62 13.91 27.36 18.77
N ALA A 63 14.31 28.04 19.85
CA ALA A 63 15.69 28.03 20.34
C ALA A 63 16.17 26.60 20.68
N ARG A 64 15.31 25.78 21.32
CA ARG A 64 15.62 24.35 21.56
C ARG A 64 15.79 23.55 20.26
N ALA A 65 14.97 23.83 19.25
CA ALA A 65 15.08 23.18 17.94
C ALA A 65 16.34 23.60 17.17
N GLU A 66 16.76 24.86 17.32
CA GLU A 66 18.01 25.35 16.76
C GLU A 66 19.23 24.72 17.44
N ALA A 67 19.20 24.57 18.77
CA ALA A 67 20.24 23.85 19.50
C ALA A 67 20.32 22.37 19.08
N ASP A 68 19.18 21.68 18.92
CA ASP A 68 19.16 20.29 18.45
C ASP A 68 19.61 20.16 16.98
N LYS A 69 19.31 21.17 16.15
CA LYS A 69 19.86 21.27 14.79
C LYS A 69 21.38 21.44 14.82
N ALA A 70 21.92 22.28 15.70
CA ALA A 70 23.35 22.46 15.85
C ALA A 70 24.04 21.15 16.30
N ARG A 71 23.48 20.47 17.30
CA ARG A 71 23.91 19.11 17.72
C ARG A 71 23.96 18.16 16.54
N TYR A 72 22.86 18.05 15.79
CA TYR A 72 22.78 17.15 14.64
C TYR A 72 23.82 17.48 13.57
N LEU A 73 24.04 18.76 13.25
CA LEU A 73 25.04 19.17 12.27
C LEU A 73 26.48 18.85 12.73
N GLN A 74 26.77 19.05 14.02
CA GLN A 74 28.07 18.71 14.59
C GLN A 74 28.31 17.19 14.58
N GLU A 75 27.32 16.40 15.00
CA GLU A 75 27.39 14.94 14.93
C GLU A 75 27.52 14.45 13.48
N LEU A 76 26.81 15.09 12.54
CA LEU A 76 26.88 14.76 11.12
C LEU A 76 28.24 15.09 10.50
N ALA A 77 28.89 16.17 10.96
CA ALA A 77 30.24 16.52 10.52
C ALA A 77 31.28 15.46 10.94
N ASN A 78 31.08 14.84 12.10
CA ASN A 78 31.94 13.77 12.61
C ASN A 78 31.54 12.37 12.12
N TYR A 79 30.38 12.24 11.45
CA TYR A 79 29.85 10.96 11.01
C TYR A 79 30.46 10.56 9.66
N VAL A 80 31.14 9.42 9.66
CA VAL A 80 31.66 8.79 8.44
C VAL A 80 30.73 7.63 8.07
N PRO A 81 29.95 7.73 6.98
CA PRO A 81 29.00 6.68 6.62
C PRO A 81 29.73 5.40 6.17
N PRO A 82 29.32 4.21 6.65
CA PRO A 82 29.84 2.95 6.15
C PRO A 82 29.39 2.69 4.70
N PRO A 83 30.12 1.85 3.94
CA PRO A 83 29.76 1.50 2.57
C PRO A 83 28.31 1.03 2.47
N GLY A 84 27.54 1.64 1.56
CA GLY A 84 26.12 1.35 1.38
C GLY A 84 25.16 2.29 2.12
N TYR A 85 25.66 3.31 2.84
CA TYR A 85 24.86 4.37 3.45
C TYR A 85 25.27 5.75 2.91
N ASP A 86 24.31 6.67 2.83
CA ASP A 86 24.56 8.04 2.36
C ASP A 86 25.16 8.92 3.47
N ALA A 87 25.55 10.15 3.13
CA ALA A 87 26.08 11.12 4.08
C ALA A 87 25.11 11.47 5.23
N LYS A 88 23.84 11.05 5.14
CA LYS A 88 22.82 11.23 6.17
C LYS A 88 22.52 9.94 6.92
N GLY A 89 23.21 8.84 6.62
CA GLY A 89 23.02 7.53 7.21
C GLY A 89 21.79 6.76 6.72
N ASP A 90 21.15 7.20 5.63
CA ASP A 90 20.09 6.43 4.99
C ASP A 90 20.74 5.41 4.05
N ALA A 91 20.26 4.16 4.05
CA ALA A 91 20.82 3.14 3.16
C ALA A 91 20.69 3.56 1.69
N VAL A 92 21.81 3.55 0.97
CA VAL A 92 21.90 3.71 -0.48
C VAL A 92 21.38 2.42 -1.10
N MET A 93 20.05 2.31 -1.15
CA MET A 93 19.38 1.21 -1.84
C MET A 93 19.79 1.27 -3.33
N THR A 94 20.53 0.27 -3.80
CA THR A 94 20.78 0.07 -5.23
C THR A 94 19.44 0.03 -5.97
N PHE A 95 19.38 0.64 -7.15
CA PHE A 95 18.17 0.87 -7.94
C PHE A 95 17.30 -0.39 -8.18
N GLN A 96 17.86 -1.59 -8.00
CA GLN A 96 17.19 -2.87 -8.10
C GLN A 96 16.17 -3.17 -6.97
N ALA A 97 16.28 -2.53 -5.79
CA ALA A 97 15.45 -2.87 -4.61
C ALA A 97 14.20 -1.98 -4.42
N ARG A 98 13.98 -0.98 -5.28
CA ARG A 98 12.68 -0.29 -5.35
C ARG A 98 11.72 -1.14 -6.19
N GLY A 99 11.13 -2.15 -5.56
CA GLY A 99 9.76 -2.51 -5.91
C GLY A 99 8.94 -1.21 -5.93
N SER A 100 8.21 -0.96 -7.00
CA SER A 100 7.43 0.24 -7.34
C SER A 100 6.27 0.54 -6.37
N GLY A 101 6.48 0.40 -5.07
CA GLY A 101 5.45 0.41 -4.03
C GLY A 101 5.20 1.77 -3.37
N GLY A 102 5.22 2.88 -4.11
CA GLY A 102 4.98 4.20 -3.49
C GLY A 102 4.52 5.34 -4.39
N ARG A 103 4.72 5.24 -5.70
CA ARG A 103 3.97 6.01 -6.70
C ARG A 103 3.36 4.97 -7.61
N ARG A 104 2.05 5.01 -7.88
CA ARG A 104 1.47 4.21 -8.97
C ARG A 104 2.41 4.40 -10.16
N GLY A 105 3.05 3.30 -10.61
CA GLY A 105 3.90 3.35 -11.79
C GLY A 105 3.09 4.02 -12.89
N LYS A 106 3.72 4.92 -13.67
CA LYS A 106 3.03 5.51 -14.82
C LYS A 106 2.41 4.35 -15.62
N PRO A 107 1.13 4.45 -16.00
CA PRO A 107 0.49 3.39 -16.75
C PRO A 107 1.35 3.07 -17.96
N GLU A 108 1.43 1.79 -18.30
CA GLU A 108 2.13 1.35 -19.49
C GLU A 108 1.49 2.04 -20.69
N ARG A 109 2.33 2.66 -21.52
CA ARG A 109 1.87 3.46 -22.65
C ARG A 109 2.13 2.67 -23.91
N ASP A 110 1.14 2.63 -24.80
CA ASP A 110 1.26 2.02 -26.11
C ASP A 110 2.50 2.58 -26.82
N PRO A 111 3.42 1.71 -27.30
CA PRO A 111 4.52 2.11 -28.17
C PRO A 111 4.08 2.90 -29.42
N GLY A 112 2.86 2.68 -29.91
CA GLY A 112 2.27 3.40 -31.04
C GLY A 112 1.71 4.79 -30.70
N ALA A 113 1.57 5.13 -29.41
CA ALA A 113 0.97 6.40 -29.01
C ALA A 113 1.88 7.61 -29.31
N PRO A 114 1.37 8.65 -30.01
CA PRO A 114 2.13 9.86 -30.35
C PRO A 114 2.89 10.44 -29.17
N LYS A 115 4.15 10.82 -29.35
CA LYS A 115 4.94 11.34 -28.23
C LYS A 115 4.41 12.72 -27.84
N ARG A 116 4.28 12.98 -26.53
CA ARG A 116 3.76 14.26 -26.03
C ARG A 116 4.53 15.45 -26.59
N ASN A 117 3.81 16.55 -26.80
CA ASN A 117 4.41 17.82 -27.20
C ASN A 117 5.44 18.31 -26.16
N MET A 118 6.48 18.96 -26.66
CA MET A 118 7.55 19.57 -25.89
C MET A 118 7.25 21.04 -25.64
N SER A 119 7.50 21.50 -24.41
CA SER A 119 7.40 22.92 -24.08
C SER A 119 8.60 23.71 -24.62
N ALA A 120 8.44 25.03 -24.70
CA ALA A 120 9.50 25.95 -25.12
C ALA A 120 10.79 25.76 -24.30
N TYR A 121 10.65 25.57 -22.99
CA TYR A 121 11.76 25.26 -22.09
C TYR A 121 12.45 23.93 -22.41
N LEU A 122 11.68 22.86 -22.69
CA LEU A 122 12.25 21.55 -23.03
C LEU A 122 13.00 21.58 -24.37
N LEU A 123 12.48 22.31 -25.35
CA LEU A 123 13.13 22.54 -26.63
C LEU A 123 14.45 23.31 -26.45
N PHE A 124 14.42 24.40 -25.68
CA PHE A 124 15.63 25.15 -25.32
C PHE A 124 16.65 24.28 -24.58
N GLN A 125 16.20 23.52 -23.58
CA GLN A 125 17.06 22.62 -22.82
C GLN A 125 17.72 21.60 -23.75
N ASN A 126 16.96 20.97 -24.65
CA ASN A 126 17.51 19.98 -25.58
C ASN A 126 18.56 20.59 -26.52
N ALA A 127 18.31 21.80 -27.04
CA ALA A 127 19.25 22.50 -27.91
C ALA A 127 20.55 22.90 -27.18
N MET A 128 20.44 23.41 -25.96
CA MET A 128 21.59 23.95 -25.22
C MET A 128 22.30 22.93 -24.33
N ARG A 129 21.72 21.75 -24.12
CA ARG A 129 22.26 20.73 -23.21
C ARG A 129 23.69 20.33 -23.53
N GLU A 130 24.01 20.16 -24.82
CA GLU A 130 25.36 19.74 -25.23
C GLU A 130 26.37 20.88 -25.09
N GLN A 131 25.95 22.11 -25.42
CA GLN A 131 26.77 23.30 -25.22
C GLN A 131 27.09 23.52 -23.75
N PHE A 132 26.07 23.52 -22.87
CA PHE A 132 26.28 23.73 -21.45
C PHE A 132 27.09 22.60 -20.80
N ARG A 133 26.99 21.36 -21.31
CA ARG A 133 27.84 20.25 -20.87
C ARG A 133 29.30 20.48 -21.24
N ARG A 134 29.58 21.00 -22.43
CA ARG A 134 30.93 21.30 -22.90
C ARG A 134 31.55 22.49 -22.16
N GLU A 135 30.76 23.54 -21.91
CA GLU A 135 31.20 24.75 -21.20
C GLU A 135 31.34 24.53 -19.69
N ASN A 136 30.61 23.55 -19.13
CA ASN A 136 30.66 23.21 -17.72
C ASN A 136 31.09 21.74 -17.51
N PRO A 137 32.30 21.35 -17.94
CA PRO A 137 32.81 20.00 -17.79
C PRO A 137 33.15 19.76 -16.30
N GLY A 138 32.21 19.15 -15.57
CA GLY A 138 32.35 18.91 -14.13
C GLY A 138 31.05 19.10 -13.34
N MET A 139 30.04 19.75 -13.93
CA MET A 139 28.72 19.82 -13.32
C MET A 139 27.97 18.48 -13.45
N THR A 140 27.35 18.05 -12.36
CA THR A 140 26.41 16.93 -12.39
C THR A 140 25.17 17.29 -13.22
N PHE A 141 24.47 16.30 -13.77
CA PHE A 141 23.24 16.53 -14.54
C PHE A 141 22.21 17.39 -13.80
N GLY A 142 22.07 17.20 -12.48
CA GLY A 142 21.16 17.99 -11.65
C GLY A 142 21.57 19.46 -11.49
N GLN A 143 22.87 19.75 -11.38
CA GLN A 143 23.39 21.12 -11.36
C GLN A 143 23.22 21.77 -12.73
N LEU A 144 23.52 21.05 -13.81
CA LEU A 144 23.35 21.51 -15.19
C LEU A 144 21.90 21.88 -15.48
N ALA A 145 20.92 21.07 -15.03
CA ALA A 145 19.50 21.37 -15.19
C ALA A 145 19.06 22.65 -14.44
N LYS A 146 19.64 22.93 -13.26
CA LYS A 146 19.38 24.19 -12.54
C LYS A 146 19.97 25.38 -13.30
N TYR A 147 21.18 25.22 -13.82
CA TYR A 147 21.83 26.22 -14.66
C TYR A 147 21.01 26.52 -15.93
N THR A 148 20.55 25.50 -16.67
CA THR A 148 19.71 25.70 -17.86
C THR A 148 18.39 26.41 -17.53
N SER A 149 17.79 26.12 -16.37
CA SER A 149 16.57 26.80 -15.91
C SER A 149 16.82 28.28 -15.61
N ALA A 150 17.94 28.62 -14.98
CA ALA A 150 18.33 30.01 -14.73
C ALA A 150 18.57 30.76 -16.05
N MET A 151 19.32 30.16 -16.98
CA MET A 151 19.57 30.73 -18.31
C MET A 151 18.26 30.96 -19.08
N TYR A 152 17.33 30.02 -19.04
CA TYR A 152 16.03 30.19 -19.71
C TYR A 152 15.20 31.35 -19.14
N LYS A 153 15.30 31.62 -17.83
CA LYS A 153 14.62 32.75 -17.20
C LYS A 153 15.25 34.09 -17.55
N CYS A 154 16.55 34.10 -17.85
CA CYS A 154 17.31 35.27 -18.24
C CYS A 154 17.34 35.53 -19.77
N LEU A 155 16.73 34.64 -20.57
CA LEU A 155 16.55 34.87 -22.02
C LEU A 155 15.79 36.16 -22.27
N THR A 156 16.14 36.84 -23.35
CA THR A 156 15.38 37.99 -23.81
C THR A 156 13.96 37.57 -24.22
N PRO A 157 12.97 38.47 -24.15
CA PRO A 157 11.61 38.16 -24.59
C PRO A 157 11.54 37.68 -26.04
N GLU A 158 12.42 38.20 -26.91
CA GLU A 158 12.49 37.84 -28.34
C GLU A 158 13.00 36.41 -28.56
N GLU A 159 14.09 36.03 -27.88
CA GLU A 159 14.60 34.66 -27.95
C GLU A 159 13.59 33.67 -27.34
N LYS A 160 12.96 34.05 -26.24
CA LYS A 160 11.92 33.24 -25.61
C LYS A 160 10.71 33.06 -26.52
N ALA A 161 10.31 34.10 -27.25
CA ALA A 161 9.23 34.02 -28.24
C ALA A 161 9.57 33.03 -29.38
N THR A 162 10.83 32.94 -29.79
CA THR A 162 11.29 31.95 -30.79
C THR A 162 11.05 30.51 -30.29
N TRP A 163 11.35 30.23 -29.03
CA TRP A 163 11.12 28.92 -28.44
C TRP A 163 9.64 28.63 -28.21
N GLU A 164 8.85 29.64 -27.86
CA GLU A 164 7.39 29.52 -27.73
C GLU A 164 6.72 29.23 -29.08
N ALA A 165 7.16 29.87 -30.16
CA ALA A 165 6.69 29.58 -31.51
C ALA A 165 6.99 28.12 -31.91
N ARG A 166 8.19 27.62 -31.61
CA ARG A 166 8.55 26.20 -31.84
C ARG A 166 7.71 25.25 -30.99
N ALA A 167 7.43 25.60 -29.75
CA ALA A 167 6.56 24.79 -28.87
C ALA A 167 5.11 24.76 -29.37
N SER A 168 4.62 25.87 -29.92
CA SER A 168 3.30 25.97 -30.54
C SER A 168 3.20 25.06 -31.78
N GLN A 169 4.23 25.05 -32.63
CA GLN A 169 4.32 24.12 -33.76
C GLN A 169 4.36 22.66 -33.29
N ASP A 170 5.14 22.37 -32.24
CA ASP A 170 5.25 21.03 -31.66
C ASP A 170 3.92 20.54 -31.07
N LYS A 171 3.17 21.46 -30.44
CA LYS A 171 1.81 21.22 -29.97
C LYS A 171 0.86 20.92 -31.13
N ALA A 172 0.89 21.71 -32.20
CA ALA A 172 0.05 21.46 -33.38
C ALA A 172 0.36 20.10 -34.02
N ARG A 173 1.64 19.73 -34.08
CA ARG A 173 2.09 18.40 -34.53
C ARG A 173 1.54 17.28 -33.66
N PHE A 174 1.65 17.40 -32.33
CA PHE A 174 1.09 16.42 -31.40
C PHE A 174 -0.44 16.32 -31.50
N ASP A 175 -1.14 17.46 -31.60
CA ASP A 175 -2.60 17.49 -31.72
C ASP A 175 -3.05 16.80 -33.02
N ALA A 176 -2.33 17.01 -34.14
CA ALA A 176 -2.59 16.32 -35.40
C ALA A 176 -2.28 14.80 -35.33
N GLU A 177 -1.15 14.41 -34.74
CA GLU A 177 -0.81 13.00 -34.53
C GLU A 177 -1.83 12.30 -33.62
N MET A 178 -2.28 12.97 -32.55
CA MET A 178 -3.30 12.45 -31.64
C MET A 178 -4.66 12.32 -32.31
N ALA A 179 -5.03 13.23 -33.23
CA ALA A 179 -6.27 13.13 -33.99
C ALA A 179 -6.27 11.95 -34.96
N ALA A 180 -5.10 11.60 -35.52
CA ALA A 180 -4.93 10.43 -36.39
C ALA A 180 -4.74 9.11 -35.63
N TYR A 181 -4.42 9.18 -34.33
CA TYR A 181 -4.11 8.01 -33.52
C TYR A 181 -5.37 7.25 -33.11
N CYS A 182 -5.43 5.97 -33.49
CA CYS A 182 -6.46 5.04 -33.05
C CYS A 182 -5.88 4.13 -31.95
N PRO A 183 -6.33 4.28 -30.69
CA PRO A 183 -5.79 3.48 -29.59
C PRO A 183 -6.15 1.99 -29.75
N PRO A 184 -5.21 1.07 -29.47
CA PRO A 184 -5.49 -0.35 -29.50
C PRO A 184 -6.47 -0.75 -28.37
N PRO A 185 -7.24 -1.84 -28.54
CA PRO A 185 -8.17 -2.32 -27.51
C PRO A 185 -7.49 -2.45 -26.15
N GLY A 186 -8.11 -1.89 -25.10
CA GLY A 186 -7.58 -1.87 -23.74
C GLY A 186 -6.69 -0.68 -23.39
N HIS A 187 -6.50 0.28 -24.30
CA HIS A 187 -5.81 1.56 -24.02
C HIS A 187 -6.81 2.74 -24.07
N ASP A 188 -6.55 3.78 -23.29
CA ASP A 188 -7.33 5.03 -23.28
C ASP A 188 -7.05 5.88 -24.55
N ALA A 189 -7.80 6.97 -24.72
CA ALA A 189 -7.66 7.90 -25.84
C ALA A 189 -6.26 8.53 -25.94
N GLN A 190 -5.44 8.45 -24.88
CA GLN A 190 -4.09 8.98 -24.78
C GLN A 190 -3.01 7.89 -24.92
N GLY A 191 -3.44 6.64 -25.13
CA GLY A 191 -2.61 5.45 -25.29
C GLY A 191 -2.08 4.86 -23.98
N ASN A 192 -2.68 5.15 -22.83
CA ASN A 192 -2.33 4.49 -21.57
C ASN A 192 -3.18 3.23 -21.37
N LEU A 193 -2.58 2.15 -20.88
CA LEU A 193 -3.29 0.91 -20.58
C LEU A 193 -4.36 1.13 -19.50
N ILE A 194 -5.60 0.76 -19.79
CA ILE A 194 -6.74 0.83 -18.88
C ILE A 194 -6.51 -0.17 -17.73
N GLU A 195 -6.69 0.28 -16.47
CA GLU A 195 -6.29 -0.50 -15.28
C GLU A 195 -6.94 -1.89 -15.20
N ASP A 196 -8.15 -2.08 -15.73
CA ASP A 196 -8.86 -3.37 -15.74
C ASP A 196 -8.19 -4.43 -16.65
N HIS A 197 -7.45 -4.01 -17.68
CA HIS A 197 -6.67 -4.90 -18.55
C HIS A 197 -5.22 -5.05 -18.10
N ARG A 198 -4.83 -4.44 -16.97
CA ARG A 198 -3.50 -4.61 -16.41
C ARG A 198 -3.39 -6.01 -15.82
N ILE A 199 -2.51 -6.84 -16.41
CA ILE A 199 -2.14 -8.12 -15.79
C ILE A 199 -1.59 -7.81 -14.39
N PRO A 200 -2.24 -8.26 -13.30
CA PRO A 200 -1.78 -7.95 -11.97
C PRO A 200 -0.40 -8.56 -11.78
N ALA A 201 0.60 -7.71 -11.50
CA ALA A 201 1.94 -8.17 -11.21
C ALA A 201 1.86 -9.26 -10.15
N ARG A 202 2.39 -10.46 -10.46
CA ARG A 202 2.32 -11.64 -9.59
C ARG A 202 2.89 -11.26 -8.23
N LYS A 203 2.02 -11.12 -7.22
CA LYS A 203 2.44 -10.75 -5.86
C LYS A 203 3.48 -11.77 -5.41
N VAL A 204 4.69 -11.29 -5.12
CA VAL A 204 5.75 -12.13 -4.52
C VAL A 204 5.16 -12.73 -3.25
N LYS A 205 4.97 -14.05 -3.23
CA LYS A 205 4.46 -14.75 -2.05
C LYS A 205 5.47 -14.51 -0.93
N LYS A 206 5.03 -13.92 0.18
CA LYS A 206 5.88 -13.76 1.36
C LYS A 206 6.39 -15.14 1.78
N VAL A 207 7.69 -15.23 2.07
CA VAL A 207 8.27 -16.44 2.69
C VAL A 207 7.49 -16.68 3.98
N LYS A 208 6.83 -17.82 4.07
CA LYS A 208 6.07 -18.19 5.26
C LYS A 208 7.07 -18.58 6.34
N ASP A 209 6.77 -18.21 7.58
CA ASP A 209 7.59 -18.53 8.75
C ASP A 209 7.95 -20.04 8.75
N PRO A 210 9.23 -20.42 8.79
CA PRO A 210 9.65 -21.82 8.84
C PRO A 210 9.06 -22.59 10.02
N ALA A 211 8.75 -21.91 11.12
CA ALA A 211 8.13 -22.51 12.31
C ALA A 211 6.60 -22.62 12.22
N ALA A 212 5.97 -22.02 11.19
CA ALA A 212 4.53 -22.14 11.02
C ALA A 212 4.13 -23.54 10.52
N PRO A 213 3.10 -24.15 11.11
CA PRO A 213 2.57 -25.43 10.66
C PRO A 213 2.24 -25.43 9.17
N LYS A 214 2.60 -26.52 8.48
CA LYS A 214 2.22 -26.75 7.08
C LYS A 214 0.70 -26.91 7.01
N ARG A 215 0.08 -26.34 5.98
CA ARG A 215 -1.38 -26.37 5.80
C ARG A 215 -1.90 -27.80 5.81
N ALA A 216 -3.13 -27.97 6.31
CA ALA A 216 -3.89 -29.20 6.17
C ALA A 216 -3.95 -29.62 4.69
N ARG A 217 -3.71 -30.90 4.44
CA ARG A 217 -3.78 -31.53 3.13
C ARG A 217 -5.22 -31.93 2.83
N GLY A 218 -5.65 -31.73 1.59
CA GLY A 218 -6.96 -32.22 1.12
C GLY A 218 -6.91 -33.71 0.75
N SER A 219 -8.09 -34.32 0.58
CA SER A 219 -8.25 -35.74 0.26
C SER A 219 -7.49 -36.15 -1.01
N PHE A 220 -7.58 -35.32 -2.06
CA PHE A 220 -6.82 -35.53 -3.29
C PHE A 220 -5.30 -35.57 -3.07
N VAL A 221 -4.76 -34.78 -2.14
CA VAL A 221 -3.30 -34.76 -1.88
C VAL A 221 -2.85 -36.09 -1.25
N PHE A 222 -3.64 -36.66 -0.34
CA PHE A 222 -3.37 -37.99 0.21
C PHE A 222 -3.41 -39.06 -0.88
N PHE A 223 -4.43 -39.02 -1.74
CA PHE A 223 -4.50 -39.88 -2.91
C PHE A 223 -3.29 -39.74 -3.84
N THR A 224 -2.81 -38.52 -4.09
CA THR A 224 -1.61 -38.34 -4.93
C THR A 224 -0.36 -38.92 -4.29
N PHE A 225 -0.25 -38.98 -2.96
CA PHE A 225 0.90 -39.63 -2.33
C PHE A 225 0.89 -41.14 -2.54
N ASP A 226 -0.28 -41.77 -2.50
CA ASP A 226 -0.43 -43.21 -2.65
C ASP A 226 -0.34 -43.65 -4.13
N MET A 227 -0.91 -42.86 -5.07
CA MET A 227 -0.96 -43.20 -6.49
C MET A 227 0.25 -42.74 -7.31
N ARG A 228 0.88 -41.63 -6.95
CA ARG A 228 2.06 -41.13 -7.67
C ARG A 228 3.17 -42.17 -7.83
N PRO A 229 3.60 -42.93 -6.80
CA PRO A 229 4.64 -43.93 -6.97
C PRO A 229 4.22 -45.07 -7.91
N GLN A 230 2.92 -45.42 -7.93
CA GLN A 230 2.39 -46.47 -8.82
C GLN A 230 2.45 -46.00 -10.28
N ILE A 231 1.97 -44.79 -10.57
CA ILE A 231 2.00 -44.22 -11.91
C ILE A 231 3.45 -43.99 -12.38
N MET A 232 4.36 -43.58 -11.50
CA MET A 232 5.78 -43.44 -11.84
C MET A 232 6.47 -44.79 -12.14
N LYS A 233 5.98 -45.89 -11.56
CA LYS A 233 6.47 -47.24 -11.85
C LYS A 233 5.91 -47.78 -13.17
N GLU A 234 4.62 -47.52 -13.43
CA GLU A 234 3.94 -47.90 -14.68
C GLU A 234 4.46 -47.10 -15.88
N TYR A 235 4.76 -45.81 -15.68
CA TYR A 235 5.24 -44.89 -16.71
C TYR A 235 6.57 -44.24 -16.29
N PRO A 236 7.70 -44.98 -16.37
CA PRO A 236 9.00 -44.42 -16.03
C PRO A 236 9.35 -43.29 -17.00
N GLY A 237 9.74 -42.12 -16.47
CA GLY A 237 10.12 -40.95 -17.27
C GLY A 237 8.96 -40.03 -17.69
N ILE A 238 7.73 -40.28 -17.22
CA ILE A 238 6.58 -39.42 -17.49
C ILE A 238 6.81 -37.96 -17.06
N LYS A 239 6.39 -37.01 -17.89
CA LYS A 239 6.49 -35.58 -17.55
C LYS A 239 5.48 -35.22 -16.45
N PHE A 240 5.85 -34.29 -15.59
CA PHE A 240 5.01 -33.87 -14.45
C PHE A 240 3.58 -33.44 -14.87
N VAL A 241 3.44 -32.79 -16.03
CA VAL A 241 2.14 -32.36 -16.56
C VAL A 241 1.26 -33.57 -16.90
N GLU A 242 1.80 -34.56 -17.60
CA GLU A 242 1.10 -35.80 -17.99
C GLU A 242 0.75 -36.65 -16.76
N LEU A 243 1.66 -36.73 -15.79
CA LEU A 243 1.42 -37.37 -14.49
C LEU A 243 0.22 -36.73 -13.75
N GLY A 244 0.13 -35.39 -13.79
CA GLY A 244 -0.99 -34.65 -13.21
C GLY A 244 -2.34 -35.00 -13.84
N THR A 245 -2.37 -35.13 -15.17
CA THR A 245 -3.57 -35.54 -15.92
C THR A 245 -4.03 -36.94 -15.51
N ILE A 246 -3.13 -37.92 -15.51
CA ILE A 246 -3.44 -39.33 -15.15
C ILE A 246 -3.94 -39.42 -13.70
N MET A 247 -3.30 -38.72 -12.75
CA MET A 247 -3.77 -38.69 -11.36
C MET A 247 -5.18 -38.07 -11.24
N GLY A 248 -5.46 -37.00 -11.99
CA GLY A 248 -6.79 -36.39 -12.01
C GLY A 248 -7.87 -37.32 -12.55
N GLU A 249 -7.56 -38.09 -13.60
CA GLU A 249 -8.46 -39.10 -14.16
C GLU A 249 -8.72 -40.25 -13.18
N ARG A 250 -7.66 -40.82 -12.58
CA ARG A 250 -7.80 -41.88 -11.57
C ARG A 250 -8.61 -41.42 -10.36
N TRP A 251 -8.43 -40.19 -9.90
CA TRP A 251 -9.24 -39.63 -8.81
C TRP A 251 -10.71 -39.51 -9.17
N ARG A 252 -11.04 -39.11 -10.40
CA ARG A 252 -12.45 -39.05 -10.85
C ARG A 252 -13.07 -40.44 -10.94
N ALA A 253 -12.30 -41.42 -11.40
CA ALA A 253 -12.71 -42.82 -11.55
C ALA A 253 -12.88 -43.59 -10.23
N LEU A 254 -12.33 -43.10 -9.10
CA LEU A 254 -12.54 -43.74 -7.80
C LEU A 254 -14.02 -43.79 -7.39
N THR A 255 -14.39 -44.88 -6.74
CA THR A 255 -15.70 -45.05 -6.14
C THR A 255 -15.91 -44.11 -4.95
N PRO A 256 -17.16 -43.80 -4.57
CA PRO A 256 -17.44 -42.97 -3.41
C PRO A 256 -16.85 -43.53 -2.10
N GLU A 257 -16.81 -44.86 -1.96
CA GLU A 257 -16.26 -45.53 -0.78
C GLU A 257 -14.74 -45.34 -0.67
N GLU A 258 -14.02 -45.49 -1.77
CA GLU A 258 -12.58 -45.24 -1.81
C GLU A 258 -12.26 -43.76 -1.59
N LYS A 259 -13.03 -42.84 -2.19
CA LYS A 259 -12.90 -41.39 -1.95
C LYS A 259 -13.11 -41.06 -0.48
N LYS A 260 -14.09 -41.68 0.18
CA LYS A 260 -14.37 -41.48 1.61
C LYS A 260 -13.16 -41.77 2.48
N THR A 261 -12.40 -42.84 2.20
CA THR A 261 -11.17 -43.13 2.96
C THR A 261 -10.14 -41.99 2.91
N TYR A 262 -10.04 -41.28 1.80
CA TYR A 262 -9.14 -40.13 1.66
C TYR A 262 -9.74 -38.85 2.24
N GLU A 263 -11.06 -38.73 2.27
CA GLU A 263 -11.78 -37.65 2.96
C GLU A 263 -11.61 -37.75 4.47
N ASP A 264 -11.72 -38.95 5.04
CA ASP A 264 -11.47 -39.21 6.46
C ASP A 264 -10.01 -38.86 6.82
N LYS A 265 -9.03 -39.32 6.02
CA LYS A 265 -7.61 -38.91 6.18
C LYS A 265 -7.41 -37.38 6.13
N ALA A 266 -8.17 -36.68 5.29
CA ALA A 266 -8.09 -35.23 5.19
C ALA A 266 -8.78 -34.53 6.38
N ALA A 267 -9.84 -35.10 6.93
CA ALA A 267 -10.47 -34.62 8.15
C ALA A 267 -9.51 -34.73 9.35
N ASP A 268 -8.83 -35.86 9.49
CA ASP A 268 -7.83 -36.06 10.54
C ASP A 268 -6.64 -35.09 10.41
N ASP A 269 -6.14 -34.87 9.19
CA ASP A 269 -5.05 -33.90 8.97
C ASP A 269 -5.47 -32.45 9.21
N LYS A 270 -6.77 -32.14 9.03
CA LYS A 270 -7.34 -30.84 9.40
C LYS A 270 -7.35 -30.66 10.91
N ILE A 271 -7.66 -31.70 11.68
CA ILE A 271 -7.58 -31.68 13.15
C ILE A 271 -6.13 -31.47 13.58
N ARG A 272 -5.19 -32.27 13.07
CA ARG A 272 -3.74 -32.09 13.32
C ARG A 272 -3.28 -30.66 13.05
N PHE A 273 -3.65 -30.09 11.89
CA PHE A 273 -3.28 -28.73 11.54
C PHE A 273 -3.85 -27.68 12.49
N ASN A 274 -5.11 -27.84 12.93
CA ASN A 274 -5.72 -26.93 13.89
C ASN A 274 -5.00 -26.98 15.24
N ASP A 275 -4.68 -28.17 15.75
CA ASP A 275 -3.96 -28.34 17.02
C ASP A 275 -2.54 -27.76 16.95
N GLU A 276 -1.82 -28.05 15.86
CA GLU A 276 -0.49 -27.47 15.62
C GLU A 276 -0.55 -25.94 15.47
N MET A 277 -1.58 -25.43 14.79
CA MET A 277 -1.79 -23.99 14.63
C MET A 277 -2.06 -23.33 15.97
N GLN A 278 -2.90 -23.93 16.83
CA GLN A 278 -3.14 -23.44 18.18
C GLN A 278 -1.85 -23.39 19.01
N LYS A 279 -1.05 -24.46 18.99
CA LYS A 279 0.27 -24.50 19.65
C LYS A 279 1.21 -23.43 19.12
N TYR A 280 1.25 -23.25 17.79
CA TYR A 280 2.06 -22.21 17.15
C TYR A 280 1.59 -20.80 17.54
N MET A 281 0.28 -20.54 17.58
CA MET A 281 -0.25 -19.25 18.01
C MET A 281 0.04 -18.97 19.49
N ALA A 282 -0.09 -19.98 20.36
CA ALA A 282 0.27 -19.87 21.78
C ALA A 282 1.77 -19.59 21.97
N ASN A 283 2.66 -20.33 21.30
CA ASN A 283 4.10 -20.11 21.35
C ASN A 283 4.48 -18.73 20.80
N LYS A 284 3.82 -18.28 19.74
CA LYS A 284 4.04 -16.96 19.15
C LYS A 284 3.58 -15.83 20.07
N ALA A 285 2.48 -16.02 20.80
CA ALA A 285 1.99 -15.09 21.80
C ALA A 285 2.91 -15.04 23.03
N ALA A 286 3.44 -16.19 23.47
CA ALA A 286 4.42 -16.26 24.55
C ALA A 286 5.78 -15.60 24.18
N ALA A 287 6.21 -15.74 22.93
CA ALA A 287 7.44 -15.12 22.44
C ALA A 287 7.33 -13.59 22.19
N ASN A 288 6.10 -13.06 22.06
CA ASN A 288 5.84 -11.63 21.96
C ASN A 288 4.68 -11.27 22.91
N PRO A 289 4.94 -11.25 24.23
CA PRO A 289 3.89 -10.90 25.17
C PRO A 289 3.40 -9.48 24.87
N PRO A 290 2.08 -9.22 24.97
CA PRO A 290 1.57 -7.86 24.87
C PRO A 290 2.23 -6.99 25.94
N PRO A 291 2.49 -5.70 25.68
CA PRO A 291 3.02 -4.80 26.70
C PRO A 291 2.07 -4.82 27.91
N PRO A 292 2.60 -4.81 29.15
CA PRO A 292 1.79 -4.94 30.34
C PRO A 292 0.76 -3.81 30.38
N VAL A 293 -0.52 -4.17 30.30
CA VAL A 293 -1.61 -3.27 30.66
C VAL A 293 -1.47 -3.01 32.15
N ALA A 294 -1.22 -1.76 32.51
CA ALA A 294 -1.18 -1.33 33.90
C ALA A 294 -2.47 -1.79 34.59
N ALA A 295 -2.31 -2.58 35.64
CA ALA A 295 -3.39 -3.04 36.49
C ALA A 295 -4.13 -1.84 37.10
N VAL A 296 -5.26 -1.47 36.53
CA VAL A 296 -6.29 -0.71 37.25
C VAL A 296 -7.23 -1.74 37.88
N ALA A 297 -7.04 -1.93 39.18
CA ALA A 297 -7.97 -2.63 40.04
C ALA A 297 -9.34 -1.93 39.95
N ALA A 298 -10.35 -2.63 39.47
CA ALA A 298 -11.74 -2.26 39.63
C ALA A 298 -12.47 -3.48 40.17
N ALA A 299 -12.84 -3.40 41.45
CA ALA A 299 -13.74 -4.31 42.11
C ALA A 299 -15.07 -4.35 41.33
N ALA A 300 -15.45 -5.53 40.85
CA ALA A 300 -16.78 -5.80 40.35
C ALA A 300 -17.25 -7.13 40.96
N ALA A 301 -18.32 -7.03 41.74
CA ALA A 301 -18.98 -8.12 42.45
C ALA A 301 -19.44 -9.25 41.51
N PRO A 302 -19.58 -10.49 41.99
CA PRO A 302 -19.96 -11.61 41.15
C PRO A 302 -21.46 -11.53 40.80
N GLN A 303 -21.78 -11.35 39.52
CA GLN A 303 -23.13 -11.59 39.02
C GLN A 303 -23.30 -13.07 38.67
N ALA A 304 -24.31 -13.69 39.28
CA ALA A 304 -24.73 -15.08 39.05
C ALA A 304 -25.29 -15.26 37.62
N PRO A 305 -25.21 -16.48 37.05
CA PRO A 305 -25.56 -16.72 35.66
C PRO A 305 -27.09 -16.71 35.46
N VAL A 306 -27.59 -15.79 34.63
CA VAL A 306 -29.00 -15.74 34.23
C VAL A 306 -29.22 -16.73 33.07
N GLN A 307 -29.99 -17.78 33.34
CA GLN A 307 -30.53 -18.71 32.34
C GLN A 307 -31.53 -17.98 31.45
N TYR A 308 -31.36 -18.06 30.13
CA TYR A 308 -32.29 -17.47 29.16
C TYR A 308 -33.40 -18.47 28.85
N GLN A 309 -34.61 -18.24 29.37
CA GLN A 309 -35.83 -18.91 28.93
C GLN A 309 -36.51 -18.05 27.86
N TYR A 310 -36.83 -18.69 26.74
CA TYR A 310 -37.40 -18.06 25.54
C TYR A 310 -38.91 -18.28 25.55
N SER A 311 -39.67 -17.39 26.18
CA SER A 311 -41.13 -17.32 26.03
C SER A 311 -41.61 -15.98 26.58
N ASP A 312 -41.97 -15.07 25.69
CA ASP A 312 -43.21 -14.28 25.76
C ASP A 312 -43.23 -13.28 24.59
N MET A 313 -43.75 -13.76 23.46
CA MET A 313 -44.35 -12.90 22.46
C MET A 313 -45.71 -12.43 23.00
N TYR A 314 -46.02 -11.16 22.70
CA TYR A 314 -47.31 -10.48 22.84
C TYR A 314 -47.66 -9.90 24.22
N ALA A 315 -47.23 -8.65 24.43
CA ALA A 315 -48.00 -7.69 25.21
C ALA A 315 -48.00 -6.34 24.45
N VAL A 316 -49.19 -5.95 23.97
CA VAL A 316 -49.47 -4.67 23.32
C VAL A 316 -49.95 -3.72 24.41
N ASP A 317 -49.28 -2.59 24.61
CA ASP A 317 -49.72 -1.56 25.56
C ASP A 317 -50.44 -0.42 24.80
N PRO A 318 -51.68 -0.05 25.18
CA PRO A 318 -52.58 0.75 24.35
C PRO A 318 -52.61 2.22 24.80
N ASN A 319 -51.56 3.01 24.57
CA ASN A 319 -51.71 4.48 24.58
C ASN A 319 -50.52 5.23 23.97
N MET A 320 -50.39 5.27 22.64
CA MET A 320 -49.68 6.38 22.00
C MET A 320 -50.32 6.72 20.65
N THR A 321 -51.16 7.74 20.68
CA THR A 321 -51.83 8.35 19.54
C THR A 321 -50.96 9.47 18.94
N ALA A 322 -51.05 9.56 17.60
CA ALA A 322 -50.64 10.64 16.70
C ALA A 322 -49.11 10.79 16.50
N HIS A 323 -48.57 10.96 15.29
CA HIS A 323 -49.13 11.56 14.08
C HIS A 323 -48.14 11.25 12.92
N TYR A 324 -48.59 10.69 11.80
CA TYR A 324 -47.80 10.62 10.57
C TYR A 324 -48.55 11.39 9.49
N PRO A 325 -47.99 12.46 8.89
CA PRO A 325 -48.61 13.11 7.76
C PRO A 325 -48.48 12.25 6.49
N ASP A 326 -49.66 12.03 5.91
CA ASP A 326 -50.05 11.67 4.55
C ASP A 326 -48.99 11.46 3.45
N TYR A 327 -49.18 10.33 2.75
CA TYR A 327 -49.46 10.26 1.29
C TYR A 327 -48.60 9.26 0.47
N THR A 328 -49.19 8.06 0.38
CA THR A 328 -49.40 7.12 -0.76
C THR A 328 -48.34 6.88 -1.86
N PRO A 329 -47.98 5.61 -2.11
CA PRO A 329 -47.44 5.13 -3.38
C PRO A 329 -48.57 4.74 -4.35
N GLY A 330 -48.60 5.37 -5.53
CA GLY A 330 -49.49 5.01 -6.63
C GLY A 330 -48.99 3.77 -7.38
N TYR A 331 -49.73 2.67 -7.27
CA TYR A 331 -49.74 1.55 -8.20
C TYR A 331 -51.01 1.69 -9.04
N ASP A 332 -50.89 1.71 -10.37
CA ASP A 332 -52.03 1.40 -11.23
C ASP A 332 -51.57 0.50 -12.38
N GLN A 333 -52.12 -0.71 -12.40
CA GLN A 333 -52.07 -1.65 -13.49
C GLN A 333 -53.26 -1.35 -14.39
N GLN A 334 -53.08 -1.10 -15.69
CA GLN A 334 -54.08 -1.52 -16.70
C GLN A 334 -53.41 -1.93 -18.02
N TYR A 335 -53.67 -3.19 -18.42
CA TYR A 335 -54.13 -3.72 -19.73
C TYR A 335 -53.70 -2.97 -21.03
N GLN A 336 -53.40 -3.57 -22.19
CA GLN A 336 -53.86 -4.82 -22.82
C GLN A 336 -53.06 -5.08 -24.13
N TYR A 337 -53.33 -6.24 -24.73
CA TYR A 337 -52.80 -6.89 -25.94
C TYR A 337 -52.91 -6.16 -27.30
N GLY A 338 -51.98 -6.53 -28.22
CA GLY A 338 -52.15 -6.72 -29.68
C GLY A 338 -52.23 -5.44 -30.54
N GLY A 339 -51.74 -5.35 -31.78
CA GLY A 339 -51.13 -6.27 -32.76
C GLY A 339 -51.19 -5.59 -34.15
N THR A 340 -50.27 -5.95 -35.06
CA THR A 340 -50.29 -5.80 -36.55
C THR A 340 -50.42 -4.38 -37.13
N GLU A 341 -49.80 -3.98 -38.24
CA GLU A 341 -49.26 -4.66 -39.44
C GLU A 341 -47.87 -4.13 -39.83
#